data_AF-A0A3D5SI54-F1
#
_entry.id   AF-A0A3D5SI54-F1
#
_cell.length_a   1.000
_cell.length_b   1.000
_cell.length_c   1.000
_cell.angle_alpha   90.00
_cell.angle_beta   90.00
_cell.angle_gamma   90.00
#
_symmetry.space_group_name_H-M   'P 1'
#
loop_
_entity.id
_entity.type
_entity.pdbx_description
1 polymer ?
#
loop_
_entity_poly.entity_id
_entity_poly.type
_entity_poly.pdbx_seq_one_letter_code
_entity_poly.pdbx_strand_id
1 'polypeptide(L)'
;METKSFFPARANLEYKGFALGIWGADYMDPFTFLNIFSNPTGDNGSGWFDRKYADMLDEANHMLDKQKRYELLARAEKYLLDAQPIIPIESAAVNFVKKPYVKGMYPNAGSLYPWKFVYIERDPAKWDYGTPSLTE
;
A
#
# COMPACT_ATOMS: atom_id res chain seq x y z
N MET A 1 18.55 0.01 12.54
CA MET A 1 17.85 -1.23 12.92
C MET A 1 17.63 -2.02 11.65
N GLU A 2 17.94 -3.31 11.64
CA GLU A 2 17.74 -4.17 10.48
C GLU A 2 16.25 -4.49 10.32
N THR A 3 15.79 -4.73 9.08
CA THR A 3 14.36 -5.00 8.78
C THR A 3 13.78 -6.12 9.64
N LYS A 4 14.56 -7.19 9.86
CA LYS A 4 14.17 -8.36 10.63
C LYS A 4 13.94 -8.07 12.12
N SER A 5 14.63 -7.07 12.69
CA SER A 5 14.40 -6.64 14.08
C SER A 5 13.40 -5.49 14.17
N PHE A 6 13.30 -4.65 13.13
CA PHE A 6 12.39 -3.51 13.10
C PHE A 6 10.92 -3.89 13.07
N PHE A 7 10.50 -4.79 12.17
CA PHE A 7 9.08 -5.13 12.06
C PHE A 7 8.51 -5.78 13.32
N PRO A 8 9.20 -6.76 13.97
CA PRO A 8 8.73 -7.29 15.24
C PRO A 8 8.65 -6.22 16.35
N ALA A 9 9.68 -5.36 16.47
CA ALA A 9 9.66 -4.29 17.47
C ALA A 9 8.50 -3.32 17.23
N ARG A 10 8.19 -2.98 15.98
CA ARG A 10 7.03 -2.15 15.64
C ARG A 10 5.70 -2.84 15.95
N ALA A 11 5.55 -4.11 15.55
CA ALA A 11 4.32 -4.88 15.76
C ALA A 11 4.02 -5.12 17.25
N ASN A 12 5.08 -5.26 18.07
CA ASN A 12 4.99 -5.41 19.52
C ASN A 12 4.94 -4.07 20.28
N LEU A 13 4.94 -2.93 19.56
CA LEU A 13 4.97 -1.58 20.14
C LEU A 13 6.20 -1.31 21.02
N GLU A 14 7.32 -1.97 20.74
CA GLU A 14 8.62 -1.83 21.43
C GLU A 14 9.44 -0.64 20.89
N TYR A 15 8.78 0.48 20.58
CA TYR A 15 9.42 1.72 20.16
C TYR A 15 8.97 2.88 21.06
N LYS A 16 9.71 3.99 21.02
CA LYS A 16 9.38 5.21 21.76
C LYS A 16 9.15 6.36 20.80
N GLY A 17 8.06 7.11 20.98
CA GLY A 17 7.71 8.23 20.11
C GLY A 17 7.15 7.74 18.78
N PHE A 18 7.91 7.91 17.70
CA PHE A 18 7.46 7.62 16.33
C PHE A 18 8.22 6.43 15.74
N ALA A 19 7.50 5.60 14.97
CA ALA A 19 8.07 4.58 14.12
C ALA A 19 7.63 4.82 12.67
N LEU A 20 8.52 4.57 11.73
CA LEU A 20 8.20 4.66 10.30
C LEU A 20 7.20 3.55 9.92
N GLY A 21 6.12 3.94 9.25
CA GLY A 21 5.14 3.02 8.67
C GLY A 21 5.05 3.23 7.17
N ILE A 22 5.03 2.12 6.42
CA ILE A 22 4.82 2.12 4.97
C ILE A 22 3.85 0.97 4.69
N TRP A 23 2.88 1.20 3.81
CA TRP A 23 1.99 0.16 3.31
C TRP A 23 1.87 0.25 1.80
N GLY A 24 1.99 -0.89 1.13
CA GLY A 24 1.66 -1.05 -0.29
C GLY A 24 0.33 -1.76 -0.40
N ALA A 25 -0.51 -1.39 -1.37
CA ALA A 25 -1.81 -2.03 -1.55
C ALA A 25 -1.65 -3.52 -1.91
N ASP A 26 -2.30 -4.40 -1.14
CA ASP A 26 -2.33 -5.84 -1.44
C ASP A 26 -3.26 -6.15 -2.63
N TYR A 27 -4.28 -5.31 -2.82
CA TYR A 27 -5.26 -5.37 -3.90
C TYR A 27 -5.80 -3.97 -4.19
N MET A 28 -6.41 -3.79 -5.37
CA MET A 28 -6.88 -2.48 -5.88
C MET A 28 -8.19 -2.01 -5.22
N ASP A 29 -8.18 -1.85 -3.90
CA ASP A 29 -9.33 -1.34 -3.15
C ASP A 29 -8.87 -0.57 -1.89
N PRO A 30 -9.48 0.58 -1.53
CA PRO A 30 -9.07 1.37 -0.36
C PRO A 30 -9.09 0.60 0.96
N PHE A 31 -9.89 -0.47 1.06
CA PHE A 31 -10.00 -1.28 2.26
C PHE A 31 -8.67 -1.90 2.70
N THR A 32 -7.74 -2.19 1.77
CA THR A 32 -6.40 -2.71 2.12
C THR A 32 -5.63 -1.80 3.07
N PHE A 33 -5.79 -0.47 2.94
CA PHE A 33 -5.14 0.51 3.82
C PHE A 33 -5.92 0.71 5.12
N LEU A 34 -7.24 0.84 5.03
CA LEU A 34 -8.08 1.14 6.18
C LEU A 34 -8.16 -0.04 7.17
N ASN A 35 -8.16 -1.27 6.66
CA ASN A 35 -8.26 -2.47 7.48
C ASN A 35 -7.06 -2.69 8.41
N ILE A 36 -5.91 -2.04 8.16
CA ILE A 36 -4.75 -2.11 9.07
C ILE A 36 -5.17 -1.72 10.49
N PHE A 37 -6.06 -0.74 10.64
CA PHE A 37 -6.48 -0.19 11.93
C PHE A 37 -7.75 -0.85 12.50
N SER A 38 -8.24 -1.93 11.88
CA SER A 38 -9.41 -2.68 12.39
C SER A 38 -9.05 -3.64 13.53
N ASN A 39 -7.77 -3.88 13.78
CA ASN A 39 -7.25 -4.72 14.87
C ASN A 39 -6.10 -3.97 15.59
N PRO A 40 -6.02 -3.99 16.94
CA PRO A 40 -4.92 -3.35 17.68
C PRO A 40 -3.54 -4.00 17.50
N THR A 41 -3.46 -5.17 16.87
CA THR A 41 -2.24 -6.00 16.78
C THR A 41 -1.85 -6.30 15.33
N GLY A 42 -0.66 -6.85 15.15
CA GLY A 42 -0.16 -7.25 13.83
C GLY A 42 0.38 -6.06 13.03
N ASP A 43 -0.17 -5.83 11.84
CA ASP A 43 0.29 -4.77 10.95
C ASP A 43 -0.01 -3.36 11.46
N ASN A 44 -0.94 -3.25 12.42
CA ASN A 44 -1.18 -2.04 13.18
C ASN A 44 -0.03 -1.73 14.12
N GLY A 45 0.99 -1.07 13.60
CA GLY A 45 2.13 -0.59 14.38
C GLY A 45 1.85 0.65 15.21
N SER A 46 0.60 1.09 15.37
CA SER A 46 0.23 2.22 16.25
C SER A 46 -0.36 1.76 17.59
N GLY A 47 -0.87 0.52 17.65
CA GLY A 47 -1.63 0.00 18.79
C GLY A 47 -3.01 0.61 18.97
N TRP A 48 -3.41 1.57 18.12
CA TRP A 48 -4.70 2.22 18.19
C TRP A 48 -5.82 1.27 17.74
N PHE A 49 -6.90 1.25 18.50
CA PHE A 49 -8.11 0.54 18.11
C PHE A 49 -9.33 1.29 18.61
N ASP A 50 -10.31 1.41 17.75
CA ASP A 50 -11.61 2.00 18.07
C ASP A 50 -12.71 1.12 17.48
N ARG A 51 -13.65 0.71 18.34
CA ARG A 51 -14.72 -0.20 17.94
C ARG A 51 -15.65 0.44 16.90
N LYS A 52 -15.92 1.74 17.01
CA LYS A 52 -16.77 2.46 16.06
C LYS A 52 -16.11 2.52 14.69
N TYR A 53 -14.79 2.72 14.63
CA TYR A 53 -14.05 2.64 13.36
C TYR A 53 -14.16 1.25 12.73
N ALA A 54 -13.96 0.18 13.52
CA ALA A 54 -14.10 -1.19 13.03
C ALA A 54 -15.53 -1.47 12.51
N ASP A 55 -16.56 -1.01 13.20
CA ASP A 55 -17.95 -1.16 12.79
C ASP A 55 -18.25 -0.39 11.48
N MET A 56 -17.65 0.79 11.26
CA MET A 56 -17.77 1.53 9.99
C MET A 56 -17.17 0.76 8.81
N LEU A 57 -16.05 0.07 9.03
CA LEU A 57 -15.43 -0.79 8.02
C LEU A 57 -16.27 -2.03 7.73
N ASP A 58 -16.88 -2.63 8.76
CA ASP A 58 -17.80 -3.77 8.60
C ASP A 58 -19.07 -3.38 7.83
N GLU A 59 -19.65 -2.21 8.12
CA GLU A 59 -20.79 -1.67 7.37
C GLU A 59 -20.43 -1.47 5.88
N ALA A 60 -19.24 -0.94 5.59
CA ALA A 60 -18.77 -0.78 4.22
C ALA A 60 -18.65 -2.13 3.48
N ASN A 61 -18.20 -3.19 4.16
CA ASN A 61 -18.07 -4.52 3.56
C ASN A 61 -19.42 -5.19 3.24
N HIS A 62 -20.46 -4.89 4.01
CA HIS A 62 -21.81 -5.40 3.76
C HIS A 62 -22.55 -4.63 2.66
N MET A 63 -22.00 -3.50 2.18
CA MET A 63 -22.68 -2.66 1.20
C MET A 63 -22.46 -3.14 -0.24
N LEU A 64 -23.56 -3.51 -0.91
CA LEU A 64 -23.54 -3.99 -2.30
C LEU A 64 -23.38 -2.87 -3.33
N ASP A 65 -23.88 -1.67 -3.00
CA ASP A 65 -23.72 -0.50 -3.85
C ASP A 65 -22.31 0.05 -3.71
N LYS A 66 -21.56 0.06 -4.81
CA LYS A 66 -20.15 0.46 -4.84
C LYS A 66 -19.95 1.91 -4.40
N GLN A 67 -20.85 2.81 -4.81
CA GLN A 67 -20.71 4.23 -4.52
C GLN A 67 -20.94 4.49 -3.03
N LYS A 68 -22.00 3.91 -2.46
CA LYS A 68 -22.27 3.97 -1.02
C LYS A 68 -21.16 3.33 -0.19
N ARG A 69 -20.58 2.23 -0.67
CA ARG A 69 -19.41 1.60 -0.04
C ARG A 69 -18.22 2.57 0.01
N TYR A 70 -17.91 3.24 -1.10
CA TYR A 70 -16.80 4.20 -1.12
C TYR A 70 -17.07 5.43 -0.24
N GLU A 71 -18.30 5.90 -0.16
CA GLU A 71 -18.68 6.97 0.77
C GLU A 71 -18.54 6.55 2.24
N LEU A 72 -18.86 5.30 2.57
CA LEU A 72 -18.62 4.72 3.90
C LEU A 72 -17.13 4.64 4.22
N LEU A 73 -16.31 4.15 3.28
CA LEU A 73 -14.85 4.07 3.46
C LEU A 73 -14.21 5.46 3.61
N ALA A 74 -14.65 6.45 2.84
CA ALA A 74 -14.18 7.84 2.98
C ALA A 74 -14.54 8.43 4.35
N ARG A 75 -15.72 8.11 4.89
CA ARG A 75 -16.08 8.49 6.26
C ARG A 75 -15.21 7.81 7.30
N ALA A 76 -14.88 6.53 7.12
CA ALA A 76 -13.98 5.80 8.02
C ALA A 76 -12.56 6.39 7.99
N GLU A 77 -12.02 6.68 6.80
CA GLU A 77 -10.74 7.36 6.63
C GLU A 77 -10.72 8.71 7.35
N LYS A 78 -11.76 9.52 7.18
CA LYS A 78 -11.87 10.79 7.91
C LYS A 78 -11.85 10.59 9.43
N TYR A 79 -12.59 9.61 9.95
CA TYR A 79 -12.60 9.31 11.39
C TYR A 79 -11.21 8.89 11.89
N LEU A 80 -10.50 8.06 11.14
CA LEU A 80 -9.14 7.65 11.44
C LEU A 80 -8.19 8.86 11.50
N LEU A 81 -8.24 9.72 10.48
CA LEU A 81 -7.37 10.91 10.41
C LEU A 81 -7.68 11.92 11.52
N ASP A 82 -8.96 12.09 11.88
CA ASP A 82 -9.37 12.96 12.98
C ASP A 82 -8.88 12.40 14.34
N ALA A 83 -8.75 11.07 14.49
CA ALA A 83 -8.18 10.43 15.69
C ALA A 83 -6.64 10.47 15.75
N GLN A 84 -5.98 10.79 14.63
CA GLN A 84 -4.52 10.96 14.51
C GLN A 84 -3.65 9.78 15.04
N PRO A 85 -3.99 8.49 14.80
CA PRO A 85 -3.11 7.38 15.18
C PRO A 85 -1.87 7.27 14.29
N ILE A 86 -1.88 7.94 13.14
CA ILE A 86 -0.78 8.06 12.19
C ILE A 86 -0.64 9.50 11.69
N ILE A 87 0.55 9.81 11.16
CA ILE A 87 0.83 11.07 10.47
C ILE A 87 1.14 10.73 9.01
N PRO A 88 0.21 10.97 8.07
CA PRO A 88 0.47 10.76 6.64
C PRO A 88 1.60 11.69 6.16
N ILE A 89 2.57 11.13 5.44
CA ILE A 89 3.72 11.88 4.90
C ILE A 89 3.61 12.02 3.39
N GLU A 90 3.45 10.90 2.67
CA GLU A 90 3.34 10.87 1.22
C GLU A 90 2.49 9.68 0.72
N SER A 91 2.04 9.77 -0.53
CA SER A 91 1.56 8.63 -1.31
C SER A 91 2.66 8.22 -2.28
N ALA A 92 3.27 7.05 -2.05
CA ALA A 92 4.46 6.63 -2.78
C ALA A 92 4.16 6.34 -4.26
N ALA A 93 5.09 6.75 -5.14
CA ALA A 93 5.09 6.38 -6.55
C ALA A 93 6.03 5.18 -6.79
N VAL A 94 5.71 4.38 -7.81
CA VAL A 94 6.53 3.23 -8.22
C VAL A 94 7.65 3.70 -9.13
N ASN A 95 8.85 3.80 -8.58
CA ASN A 95 10.04 4.25 -9.28
C ASN A 95 11.07 3.12 -9.38
N PHE A 96 11.54 2.82 -10.59
CA PHE A 96 12.63 1.87 -10.80
C PHE A 96 13.44 2.22 -12.04
N VAL A 97 14.67 1.72 -12.08
CA VAL A 97 15.56 1.80 -13.25
C VAL A 97 15.75 0.41 -13.83
N LYS A 98 15.68 0.31 -15.16
CA LYS A 98 16.02 -0.91 -15.89
C LYS A 98 17.03 -0.62 -16.98
N LYS A 99 17.85 -1.62 -17.32
CA LYS A 99 18.70 -1.54 -18.50
C LYS A 99 17.85 -1.53 -19.77
N PRO A 100 18.26 -0.84 -20.84
CA PRO A 100 17.48 -0.77 -22.09
C PRO A 100 17.12 -2.12 -22.70
N TYR A 101 17.98 -3.12 -22.50
CA TYR A 101 17.78 -4.48 -22.98
C TYR A 101 16.83 -5.35 -22.13
N VAL A 102 16.35 -4.86 -20.98
CA VAL A 102 15.35 -5.59 -20.17
C VAL A 102 13.96 -5.24 -20.69
N LYS A 103 13.28 -6.20 -21.29
CA LYS A 103 11.94 -6.06 -21.88
C LYS A 103 10.90 -6.80 -21.03
N GLY A 104 9.64 -6.40 -21.15
CA GLY A 104 8.51 -7.01 -20.42
C GLY A 104 8.38 -6.61 -18.95
N MET A 105 9.27 -5.74 -18.46
CA MET A 105 9.21 -5.14 -17.12
C MET A 105 8.60 -3.74 -17.22
N TYR A 106 7.37 -3.59 -16.73
CA TYR A 106 6.61 -2.34 -16.77
C TYR A 106 6.16 -1.91 -15.37
N PRO A 107 6.06 -0.60 -15.10
CA PRO A 107 5.47 -0.11 -13.86
C PRO A 107 4.00 -0.52 -13.76
N ASN A 108 3.55 -0.78 -12.54
CA ASN A 108 2.17 -1.08 -12.21
C ASN A 108 1.89 -0.67 -10.76
N ALA A 109 0.61 -0.50 -10.44
CA ALA A 109 0.17 -0.01 -9.12
C ALA A 109 0.65 -0.89 -7.94
N GLY A 110 0.83 -2.19 -8.15
CA GLY A 110 1.31 -3.12 -7.12
C GLY A 110 2.84 -3.18 -6.97
N SER A 111 3.60 -2.44 -7.79
CA SER A 111 5.07 -2.58 -7.87
C SER A 111 5.55 -4.02 -8.12
N LEU A 112 4.73 -4.86 -8.78
CA LEU A 112 5.03 -6.27 -8.99
C LEU A 112 5.67 -6.51 -10.36
N TYR A 113 6.78 -7.23 -10.42
CA TYR A 113 7.40 -7.59 -11.69
C TYR A 113 6.99 -9.00 -12.10
N PRO A 114 6.19 -9.16 -13.17
CA PRO A 114 5.78 -10.49 -13.60
C PRO A 114 6.94 -11.16 -14.35
N TRP A 115 7.89 -11.73 -13.60
CA TRP A 115 9.16 -12.28 -14.11
C TRP A 115 9.00 -13.26 -15.26
N LYS A 116 7.87 -13.96 -15.35
CA LYS A 116 7.50 -14.83 -16.47
C LYS A 116 7.55 -14.13 -17.82
N PHE A 117 7.26 -12.83 -17.88
CA PHE A 117 7.24 -12.03 -19.12
C PHE A 117 8.48 -11.17 -19.29
N VAL A 118 9.40 -11.17 -18.32
CA VAL A 118 10.62 -10.38 -18.37
C VAL A 118 11.70 -11.16 -19.11
N TYR A 119 12.35 -10.52 -20.09
CA TYR A 119 13.42 -11.14 -20.87
C TYR A 119 14.53 -10.15 -21.24
N ILE A 120 15.68 -10.70 -21.64
CA ILE A 120 16.82 -9.93 -22.13
C ILE A 120 16.78 -9.90 -23.66
N GLU A 121 16.60 -8.71 -24.23
CA GLU A 121 16.72 -8.45 -25.65
C GLU A 121 18.19 -8.37 -26.07
N ARG A 122 18.58 -9.27 -26.96
CA ARG A 122 19.97 -9.41 -27.42
C ARG A 122 20.28 -8.51 -28.62
N ASP A 123 19.26 -8.10 -29.37
CA ASP A 123 19.40 -7.20 -30.51
C ASP A 123 19.44 -5.72 -30.04
N PRO A 124 20.59 -5.03 -30.14
CA PRO A 124 20.71 -3.63 -29.72
C PRO A 124 19.75 -2.67 -30.43
N ALA A 125 19.29 -3.01 -31.64
CA ALA A 125 18.34 -2.19 -32.38
C ALA A 125 16.94 -2.16 -31.73
N LYS A 126 16.64 -3.07 -30.78
CA LYS A 126 15.34 -3.21 -30.10
C LYS A 126 15.35 -2.74 -28.64
N TRP A 127 16.45 -2.14 -28.20
CA TRP A 127 16.61 -1.66 -26.84
C TRP A 127 15.74 -0.42 -26.57
N ASP A 128 15.15 -0.35 -25.37
CA ASP A 128 14.29 0.77 -24.96
C ASP A 128 15.09 1.77 -24.13
N TYR A 129 15.37 2.94 -24.69
CA TYR A 129 16.00 4.05 -23.97
C TYR A 129 15.01 4.99 -23.29
N GLY A 130 13.71 4.83 -23.57
CA GLY A 130 12.62 5.56 -22.93
C GLY A 130 11.74 4.65 -22.07
N THR A 131 10.99 5.26 -21.15
CA THR A 131 9.94 4.57 -20.40
C THR A 131 8.64 4.66 -21.20
N PRO A 132 8.05 3.54 -21.65
CA PRO A 132 6.75 3.57 -22.32
C PRO A 132 5.70 4.21 -21.41
N SER A 133 4.83 5.03 -22.00
CA SER A 133 3.68 5.58 -21.27
C SER A 133 2.76 4.44 -20.81
N LEU A 134 2.26 4.51 -19.58
CA LEU A 134 1.26 3.57 -19.07
C LEU A 134 -0.17 3.93 -19.50
N THR A 135 -0.34 5.06 -20.19
CA THR A 135 -1.64 5.67 -20.49
C THR A 135 -1.96 5.74 -21.99
N GLU A 136 -1.13 5.11 -22.83
CA GLU A 136 -1.37 4.98 -24.29
C GLU A 136 -1.81 3.55 -24.64
#